data_AF-A0A1M4MJ61-F1
#
_entry.id   AF-A0A1M4MJ61-F1
#
_cell.length_a   1.000
_cell.length_b   1.000
_cell.length_c   1.000
_cell.angle_alpha   90.00
_cell.angle_beta   90.00
_cell.angle_gamma   90.00
#
_symmetry.space_group_name_H-M   'P 1'
#
loop_
_entity.id
_entity.type
_entity.pdbx_description
1 polymer ?
#
loop_
_entity_poly.entity_id
_entity_poly.type
_entity_poly.pdbx_seq_one_letter_code
_entity_poly.pdbx_strand_id
1 'polypeptide(L)'
;MMMNISRLKYRVEVLGDHDEIKRYGPFNEQKAREFFEVEESLGGTARITRLEKGIREMWKVIAECGNWGDHERGPHEEKRVELQVQ
;
A
#
# COMPACT_ATOMS: atom_id res chain seq x y z
N MET A 1 23.62 11.98 3.24
CA MET A 1 22.87 10.81 3.72
C MET A 1 22.58 9.89 2.54
N MET A 2 23.28 8.77 2.44
CA MET A 2 23.12 7.81 1.35
C MET A 2 21.87 6.96 1.65
N MET A 3 20.70 7.36 1.14
CA MET A 3 19.52 6.50 1.21
C MET A 3 19.83 5.24 0.41
N ASN A 4 19.99 4.11 1.11
CA ASN A 4 20.21 2.81 0.51
C ASN A 4 19.05 2.50 -0.45
N ILE A 5 19.28 2.66 -1.76
CA ILE A 5 18.30 2.45 -2.83
C ILE A 5 17.71 1.02 -2.73
N SER A 6 18.47 0.08 -2.16
CA SER A 6 18.05 -1.28 -1.78
C SER A 6 16.87 -1.38 -0.80
N ARG A 7 16.51 -0.29 -0.11
CA ARG A 7 15.36 -0.19 0.80
C ARG A 7 14.13 0.43 0.15
N LEU A 8 14.23 0.92 -1.09
CA LEU A 8 13.11 1.50 -1.83
C LEU A 8 12.22 0.40 -2.42
N LYS A 9 11.49 -0.29 -1.53
CA LYS A 9 10.61 -1.42 -1.88
C LYS A 9 9.14 -1.09 -1.72
N TYR A 10 8.78 0.15 -1.39
CA TYR A 10 7.41 0.52 -1.09
C TYR A 10 6.86 1.43 -2.19
N ARG A 11 5.58 1.34 -2.47
CA ARG A 11 4.83 2.23 -3.35
C ARG A 11 3.52 2.58 -2.66
N VAL A 12 3.00 3.76 -2.94
CA VAL A 12 1.65 4.14 -2.52
C VAL A 12 0.79 4.25 -3.76
N GLU A 13 -0.34 3.58 -3.76
CA GLU A 13 -1.35 3.70 -4.79
C GLU A 13 -2.50 4.53 -4.24
N VAL A 14 -2.93 5.56 -4.96
CA VAL A 14 -4.04 6.44 -4.60
C VAL A 14 -5.10 6.31 -5.68
N LEU A 15 -6.35 6.10 -5.27
CA LEU A 15 -7.50 6.12 -6.14
C LEU A 15 -7.96 7.58 -6.32
N GLY A 16 -7.86 8.09 -7.54
CA GLY A 16 -8.37 9.42 -7.89
C GLY A 16 -9.84 9.40 -8.28
N ASP A 17 -10.43 10.59 -8.46
CA ASP A 17 -11.86 10.81 -8.74
C ASP A 17 -12.40 10.17 -10.04
N HIS A 18 -11.52 9.73 -10.94
CA HIS A 18 -11.89 9.10 -12.22
C HIS A 18 -11.52 7.59 -12.28
N ASP A 19 -11.51 6.90 -11.14
CA ASP A 19 -11.06 5.51 -11.02
C ASP A 19 -9.59 5.31 -11.48
N GLU A 20 -8.83 6.39 -11.58
CA GLU A 20 -7.42 6.33 -11.95
C GLU A 20 -6.58 5.97 -10.71
N ILE A 21 -5.87 4.85 -10.78
CA ILE A 21 -4.92 4.46 -9.76
C ILE A 21 -3.57 5.14 -10.02
N LYS A 22 -3.28 6.18 -9.24
CA LYS A 22 -1.99 6.87 -9.26
C LYS A 22 -0.99 6.13 -8.38
N ARG A 23 0.15 5.75 -8.96
CA ARG A 23 1.21 4.99 -8.27
C ARG A 23 2.41 5.90 -7.97
N TYR A 24 2.71 6.08 -6.69
CA TYR A 24 3.81 6.89 -6.20
C TYR A 24 4.92 6.00 -5.63
N GLY A 25 6.17 6.35 -5.95
CA GLY A 25 7.36 5.66 -5.45
C GLY A 25 8.38 5.37 -6.56
N PRO A 26 9.37 4.50 -6.28
CA PRO A 26 9.54 3.70 -5.07
C PRO A 26 10.04 4.51 -3.86
N PHE A 27 9.52 4.19 -2.68
CA PHE A 27 9.81 4.80 -1.38
C PHE A 27 10.42 3.79 -0.40
N ASN A 28 11.02 4.32 0.66
CA ASN A 28 11.28 3.54 1.87
C ASN A 28 9.99 3.39 2.69
N GLU A 29 9.99 2.53 3.70
CA GLU A 29 8.81 2.27 4.54
C GLU A 29 8.28 3.53 5.22
N GLN A 30 9.17 4.31 5.84
CA GLN A 30 8.81 5.52 6.58
C GLN A 30 8.09 6.53 5.67
N LYS A 31 8.68 6.84 4.51
CA LYS A 31 8.13 7.81 3.57
C LYS A 31 6.82 7.33 2.92
N ALA A 32 6.70 6.02 2.66
CA ALA A 32 5.44 5.46 2.17
C ALA A 32 4.33 5.59 3.22
N ARG A 33 4.66 5.37 4.49
CA ARG A 33 3.73 5.52 5.60
C ARG A 33 3.33 6.98 5.83
N GLU A 34 4.29 7.90 5.84
CA GLU A 34 4.03 9.34 5.95
C GLU A 34 3.08 9.83 4.83
N PHE A 35 3.30 9.38 3.59
CA PHE A 35 2.42 9.72 2.46
C PHE A 35 1.02 9.14 2.66
N PHE A 36 0.93 7.86 3.05
CA PHE A 36 -0.34 7.19 3.30
C PHE A 36 -1.15 7.85 4.41
N GLU A 37 -0.51 8.23 5.52
CA GLU A 37 -1.16 8.90 6.65
C GLU A 37 -1.72 10.28 6.26
N VAL A 38 -1.05 10.99 5.34
CA VAL A 38 -1.57 12.24 4.77
C VAL A 38 -2.81 11.99 3.94
N GLU A 39 -2.79 11.03 3.01
CA GLU A 39 -3.96 10.70 2.18
C GLU A 39 -5.14 10.21 3.02
N GLU A 40 -4.88 9.38 4.04
CA GLU A 40 -5.90 8.92 4.99
C GLU A 40 -6.53 10.09 5.76
N SER A 41 -5.71 11.02 6.25
CA SER A 41 -6.18 12.21 6.98
C SER A 41 -7.01 13.16 6.10
N LEU A 42 -6.77 13.16 4.79
CA LEU A 42 -7.56 13.91 3.82
C LEU A 42 -8.86 13.20 3.43
N GLY A 43 -9.12 11.99 3.96
CA GLY A 43 -10.26 11.17 3.59
C GLY A 43 -10.15 10.54 2.20
N GLY A 44 -8.93 10.47 1.66
CA GLY A 44 -8.64 9.85 0.38
C GLY A 44 -8.69 8.32 0.44
N THR A 45 -8.57 7.69 -0.73
CA THR A 45 -8.46 6.24 -0.86
C THR A 45 -7.06 5.89 -1.31
N ALA A 46 -6.25 5.33 -0.40
CA ALA A 46 -4.84 5.05 -0.61
C ALA A 46 -4.46 3.67 -0.09
N ARG A 47 -3.37 3.08 -0.62
CA ARG A 47 -2.82 1.81 -0.14
C ARG A 47 -1.32 1.74 -0.34
N ILE A 48 -0.62 1.11 0.58
CA ILE A 48 0.81 0.88 0.51
C ILE A 48 1.03 -0.53 -0.06
N THR A 49 1.83 -0.62 -1.12
CA THR A 49 2.32 -1.89 -1.65
C THR A 49 3.81 -2.04 -1.40
N ARG A 50 4.23 -3.26 -1.07
CA ARG A 50 5.63 -3.63 -0.87
C ARG A 50 6.06 -4.64 -1.94
N LEU A 51 7.20 -4.36 -2.56
CA LEU A 51 7.89 -5.27 -3.46
C LEU A 51 8.54 -6.39 -2.67
N GLU A 52 8.02 -7.60 -2.85
CA GLU A 52 8.64 -8.82 -2.36
C GLU A 52 9.51 -9.43 -3.45
N LYS A 53 10.78 -9.69 -3.11
CA LYS A 53 11.70 -10.41 -4.00
C LYS A 53 11.57 -11.91 -3.73
N GLY A 54 10.67 -12.56 -4.45
CA GLY A 54 10.55 -14.03 -4.53
C GLY A 54 11.01 -14.55 -5.89
N ILE A 55 10.47 -15.71 -6.31
CA ILE A 55 10.69 -16.29 -7.66
C ILE A 55 10.13 -15.36 -8.77
N ARG A 56 9.12 -14.55 -8.43
CA ARG A 56 8.60 -13.45 -9.25
C ARG A 56 8.53 -12.18 -8.41
N GLU A 57 8.79 -11.04 -9.04
CA GLU A 57 8.58 -9.71 -8.43
C GLU A 57 7.08 -9.48 -8.25
N MET A 58 6.61 -9.46 -7.00
CA MET A 58 5.20 -9.25 -6.66
C MET A 58 5.06 -8.05 -5.72
N TRP A 59 4.04 -7.23 -5.96
CA TRP A 59 3.66 -6.12 -5.10
C TRP A 59 2.52 -6.59 -4.19
N LYS A 60 2.80 -6.72 -2.90
CA LYS A 60 1.81 -7.10 -1.88
C LYS A 60 1.28 -5.86 -1.19
N VAL A 61 -0.04 -5.75 -1.00
CA VAL A 61 -0.65 -4.67 -0.21
C VAL A 61 -0.35 -4.92 1.27
N ILE A 62 0.16 -3.92 1.98
CA ILE A 62 0.50 -4.03 3.41
C ILE A 62 -0.35 -3.11 4.29
N ALA A 63 -0.98 -2.08 3.71
CA ALA A 63 -1.88 -1.16 4.38
C ALA A 63 -2.81 -0.54 3.33
N GLU A 64 -4.04 -0.26 3.70
CA GLU A 64 -5.06 0.35 2.84
C GLU A 64 -6.02 1.22 3.66
N CYS A 65 -6.55 2.27 3.04
CA CYS A 65 -7.60 3.13 3.56
C CYS A 65 -8.54 3.56 2.43
N GLY A 66 -9.76 3.97 2.80
CA GLY A 66 -10.80 4.38 1.87
C GLY A 66 -11.55 3.21 1.21
N ASN A 67 -12.36 3.50 0.19
CA ASN A 67 -13.18 2.51 -0.50
C ASN A 67 -12.62 2.23 -1.89
N TRP A 68 -12.05 1.04 -2.06
CA TRP A 68 -11.49 0.58 -3.34
C TRP A 68 -12.52 -0.09 -4.26
N GLY A 69 -13.76 -0.34 -3.81
CA GLY A 69 -14.83 -0.94 -4.61
C GLY A 69 -14.51 -2.35 -5.15
N ASP A 70 -15.17 -2.76 -6.24
CA ASP A 70 -14.97 -4.05 -6.94
C ASP A 70 -13.63 -4.16 -7.70
N HIS A 71 -12.72 -3.20 -7.54
CA HIS A 71 -11.37 -3.24 -8.14
C HIS A 71 -10.50 -4.37 -7.55
N GLU A 72 -11.02 -5.11 -6.56
CA GLU A 72 -10.36 -6.11 -5.73
C GLU A 72 -10.58 -7.58 -6.12
N ARG A 73 -10.95 -7.92 -7.37
CA ARG A 73 -10.85 -9.33 -7.81
C ARG A 73 -9.41 -9.72 -8.21
N GLY A 74 -8.54 -9.75 -7.21
CA GLY A 74 -7.19 -10.33 -7.22
C GLY A 74 -6.76 -10.70 -5.79
N PRO A 75 -6.10 -11.85 -5.55
CA PRO A 75 -6.18 -12.56 -4.28
C PRO A 75 -5.39 -11.86 -3.17
N HIS A 76 -6.10 -11.19 -2.27
CA HIS A 76 -5.57 -10.82 -0.97
C HIS A 76 -6.51 -11.35 0.14
N GLU A 77 -6.73 -12.66 0.12
CA GLU A 77 -7.21 -13.35 1.31
C GLU A 77 -6.03 -13.59 2.24
N GLU A 78 -5.77 -12.63 3.13
CA GLU A 78 -5.27 -12.94 4.46
C GLU A 78 -5.98 -12.04 5.46
N LYS A 79 -7.23 -12.41 5.75
CA LYS A 79 -7.86 -12.05 7.02
C LYS A 79 -6.97 -12.62 8.13
N ARG A 80 -6.16 -11.77 8.75
CA ARG A 80 -5.60 -12.08 10.06
C ARG A 80 -5.88 -10.96 11.05
N VAL A 81 -7.09 -11.00 11.59
CA VAL A 81 -7.30 -10.62 12.98
C VAL A 81 -8.03 -11.79 13.65
N GLU A 82 -7.23 -12.76 14.07
CA GLU A 82 -7.67 -13.78 15.02
C GLU A 82 -7.99 -13.07 16.35
N LEU A 83 -9.24 -13.25 16.77
CA LEU A 83 -9.77 -13.18 18.12
C LEU A 83 -8.72 -13.23 19.24
N GLN A 84 -8.74 -12.24 20.14
CA GLN A 84 -8.43 -12.50 21.54
C GLN A 84 -9.68 -12.33 22.39
N VAL A 85 -10.16 -13.50 22.80
CA VAL A 85 -11.07 -13.79 23.90
C VAL A 85 -10.67 -13.04 25.16
N GLN A 86 -11.63 -12.39 25.82
CA GLN A 86 -11.74 -12.34 27.28
C GLN A 86 -13.21 -12.54 27.67
#